data_AF-A0A3D0GP63-F1
#
_entry.id   AF-A0A3D0GP63-F1
#
_cell.length_a   1.000
_cell.length_b   1.000
_cell.length_c   1.000
_cell.angle_alpha   90.00
_cell.angle_beta   90.00
_cell.angle_gamma   90.00
#
_symmetry.space_group_name_H-M   'P 1'
#
loop_
_entity.id
_entity.type
_entity.pdbx_description
1 polymer ?
#
loop_
_entity_poly.entity_id
_entity_poly.type
_entity_poly.pdbx_seq_one_letter_code
_entity_poly.pdbx_strand_id
1 'polypeptide(L)'
;RAGLTSVDHELVALLRRQNIDFHVVVNKVDGLNTDTALTDFYSLGIDPLFTIAASQNRGVRSMIEEVLAPFATETLEGEGQEVEGERGIKVAIVGRPNVGKSTLVNRLLGEERVVVFDHPGTTRDSIYIDYEREGERYTLIDTAGIRRRKNVRETVEKFSIVKTLKAIDDANVVLLLMDAHEGIVDQDMHLLGHCIEAGRALVVVTNKWDGLDEYQKDRIKATINRRLKFVEFAQMHFISALHGSGVGHLYKAIQGAYLAATQKLSTNYLTRILEGATADHPPPMINGRRIKLRYAHAGGQNPPRIIIHGNQTAKVSPSYERYLENVYRRELGIEGTPIKIEFRTTENPFAGRRNKLTQRQVSRKRRLMAHVKKKK
;
A
#
# COMPACT_ATOMS: atom_id res chain seq x y z
N ARG A 1 2.31 35.19 17.20
CA ARG A 1 1.70 34.07 17.96
C ARG A 1 0.32 34.54 18.39
N ALA A 2 -0.71 33.71 18.26
CA ALA A 2 -2.08 34.17 18.48
C ALA A 2 -2.55 34.03 19.94
N GLY A 3 -1.88 33.20 20.75
CA GLY A 3 -2.39 32.84 22.08
C GLY A 3 -3.70 32.06 21.98
N LEU A 4 -4.43 32.00 23.08
CA LEU A 4 -5.80 31.49 23.08
C LEU A 4 -6.77 32.56 22.55
N THR A 5 -7.61 32.21 21.59
CA THR A 5 -8.57 33.15 20.98
C THR A 5 -10.02 32.83 21.37
N SER A 6 -10.93 33.78 21.14
CA SER A 6 -12.37 33.56 21.38
C SER A 6 -12.95 32.41 20.54
N VAL A 7 -12.41 32.21 19.32
CA VAL A 7 -12.80 31.12 18.43
C VAL A 7 -12.44 29.75 19.03
N ASP A 8 -11.30 29.67 19.72
CA ASP A 8 -10.87 28.43 20.38
C ASP A 8 -11.80 28.06 21.54
N HIS A 9 -12.25 29.05 22.31
CA HIS A 9 -13.25 28.85 23.38
C HIS A 9 -14.58 28.32 22.83
N GLU A 10 -15.07 28.89 21.72
CA GLU A 10 -16.31 28.45 21.08
C GLU A 10 -16.20 27.01 20.55
N LEU A 11 -15.06 26.65 19.95
CA LEU A 11 -14.81 25.32 19.44
C LEU A 11 -14.79 24.27 20.56
N VAL A 12 -14.08 24.55 21.66
CA VAL A 12 -14.05 23.68 22.84
C VAL A 12 -15.46 23.53 23.44
N ALA A 13 -16.24 24.61 23.51
CA ALA A 13 -17.61 24.56 24.01
C ALA A 13 -18.56 23.75 23.09
N LEU A 14 -18.30 23.72 21.78
CA LEU A 14 -19.03 22.89 20.83
C LEU A 14 -18.69 21.41 20.99
N LEU A 15 -17.40 21.07 21.06
CA LEU A 15 -16.91 19.69 21.22
C LEU A 15 -17.45 19.06 22.52
N ARG A 16 -17.45 19.82 23.62
CA ARG A 16 -18.05 19.42 24.90
C ARG A 16 -19.55 19.15 24.80
N ARG A 17 -20.30 20.02 24.10
CA ARG A 17 -21.76 19.83 23.91
C ARG A 17 -22.10 18.58 23.10
N GLN A 18 -21.22 18.16 22.20
CA GLN A 18 -21.42 16.98 21.37
C GLN A 18 -20.89 15.69 21.99
N ASN A 19 -20.29 15.75 23.18
CA ASN A 19 -19.71 14.61 23.89
C ASN A 19 -18.70 13.83 23.01
N ILE A 20 -17.89 14.57 22.26
CA ILE A 20 -16.81 14.03 21.44
C ILE A 20 -15.53 14.09 22.27
N ASP A 21 -14.75 13.00 22.31
CA ASP A 21 -13.43 12.99 22.94
C ASP A 21 -12.42 13.76 22.06
N PHE A 22 -11.62 14.63 22.67
CA PHE A 22 -10.67 15.46 21.95
C PHE A 22 -9.44 15.79 22.79
N HIS A 23 -8.33 16.07 22.10
CA HIS A 23 -7.07 16.50 22.69
C HIS A 23 -6.70 17.89 22.19
N VAL A 24 -6.07 18.70 23.03
CA VAL A 24 -5.60 20.04 22.67
C VAL A 24 -4.10 20.03 22.43
N VAL A 25 -3.70 20.55 21.27
CA VAL A 25 -2.30 20.59 20.83
C VAL A 25 -1.88 22.04 20.56
N VAL A 26 -1.01 22.57 21.41
CA VAL A 26 -0.43 23.91 21.29
C VAL A 26 0.80 23.84 20.39
N ASN A 27 0.66 24.30 19.15
CA ASN A 27 1.71 24.30 18.15
C ASN A 27 2.54 25.60 18.16
N LYS A 28 3.77 25.56 17.62
CA LYS A 28 4.73 26.68 17.47
C LYS A 28 5.33 27.18 18.79
N VAL A 29 5.60 26.26 19.72
CA VAL A 29 6.27 26.56 21.01
C VAL A 29 7.79 26.77 20.90
N ASP A 30 8.30 27.03 19.69
CA ASP A 30 9.73 27.20 19.42
C ASP A 30 10.40 28.23 20.35
N GLY A 31 11.41 27.81 21.12
CA GLY A 31 12.21 28.71 21.96
C GLY A 31 11.53 29.24 23.24
N LEU A 32 10.40 28.66 23.66
CA LEU A 32 9.76 28.95 24.95
C LEU A 32 9.97 27.82 25.95
N ASN A 33 9.85 28.18 27.23
CA ASN A 33 9.61 27.18 28.28
C ASN A 33 8.16 26.68 28.16
N THR A 34 7.97 25.37 28.30
CA THR A 34 6.69 24.68 28.12
C THR A 34 5.59 25.27 29.01
N ASP A 35 5.94 25.59 30.27
CA ASP A 35 5.00 26.15 31.26
C ASP A 35 4.45 27.52 30.84
N THR A 36 5.29 28.36 30.23
CA THR A 36 4.89 29.69 29.75
C THR A 36 4.00 29.58 28.52
N ALA A 37 4.23 28.59 27.66
CA ALA A 37 3.40 28.37 26.47
C ALA A 37 2.01 27.82 26.81
N LEU A 38 1.85 27.15 27.95
CA LEU A 38 0.61 26.51 28.39
C LEU A 38 -0.28 27.40 29.28
N THR A 39 0.27 28.48 29.84
CA THR A 39 -0.41 29.32 30.85
C THR A 39 -1.82 29.75 30.41
N ASP A 40 -1.96 30.23 29.16
CA ASP A 40 -3.25 30.70 28.64
C ASP A 40 -4.23 29.54 28.37
N PHE A 41 -3.71 28.35 28.06
CA PHE A 41 -4.50 27.19 27.62
C PHE A 41 -5.04 26.35 28.78
N TYR A 42 -4.46 26.45 29.99
CA TYR A 42 -5.02 25.84 31.20
C TYR A 42 -6.44 26.35 31.50
N SER A 43 -6.76 27.58 31.10
CA SER A 43 -8.11 28.15 31.26
C SER A 43 -9.20 27.36 30.51
N LEU A 44 -8.83 26.53 29.54
CA LEU A 44 -9.76 25.63 28.85
C LEU A 44 -10.24 24.49 29.74
N GLY A 45 -9.52 24.15 30.82
CA GLY A 45 -9.85 23.05 31.72
C GLY A 45 -9.79 21.69 31.04
N ILE A 46 -8.73 21.45 30.27
CA ILE A 46 -8.48 20.21 29.52
C ILE A 46 -7.09 19.71 29.92
N ASP A 47 -6.98 18.42 30.20
CA ASP A 47 -5.74 17.74 30.58
C ASP A 47 -5.74 16.35 29.94
N PRO A 48 -4.66 15.88 29.28
CA PRO A 48 -3.39 16.57 29.03
C PRO A 48 -3.42 17.64 27.91
N LEU A 49 -2.60 18.68 28.07
CA LEU A 49 -2.28 19.67 27.03
C LEU A 49 -0.95 19.31 26.35
N PHE A 50 -0.97 19.10 25.04
CA PHE A 50 0.24 18.75 24.29
C PHE A 50 0.92 19.99 23.71
N THR A 51 2.24 20.09 23.83
CA THR A 51 3.02 21.16 23.18
C THR A 51 3.88 20.61 22.05
N ILE A 52 3.78 21.19 20.86
CA ILE A 52 4.58 20.78 19.70
C ILE A 52 5.23 21.96 18.97
N ALA A 53 6.38 21.68 18.35
CA ALA A 53 6.97 22.52 17.32
C ALA A 53 7.09 21.70 16.04
N ALA A 54 6.01 21.68 15.26
CA ALA A 54 5.88 20.82 14.09
C ALA A 54 7.00 21.05 13.05
N SER A 55 7.44 22.30 12.85
CA SER A 55 8.54 22.66 11.95
C SER A 55 9.90 22.07 12.35
N GLN A 56 10.08 21.72 13.62
CA GLN A 56 11.32 21.14 14.15
C GLN A 56 11.13 19.67 14.57
N ASN A 57 9.97 19.08 14.28
CA ASN A 57 9.58 17.73 14.68
C ASN A 57 9.75 17.44 16.19
N ARG A 58 9.58 18.48 17.03
CA ARG A 58 9.74 18.40 18.49
C ARG A 58 8.38 18.26 19.17
N GLY A 59 8.26 17.36 20.15
CA GLY A 59 7.03 17.08 20.91
C GLY A 59 6.02 16.21 20.18
N VAL A 60 6.12 16.10 18.85
CA VAL A 60 5.18 15.32 18.01
C VAL A 60 5.15 13.84 18.39
N ARG A 61 6.33 13.23 18.63
CA ARG A 61 6.41 11.80 18.97
C ARG A 61 5.77 11.48 20.32
N SER A 62 6.08 12.24 21.37
CA SER A 62 5.50 12.02 22.70
C SER A 62 3.99 12.28 22.70
N MET A 63 3.52 13.30 21.97
CA MET A 63 2.09 13.52 21.75
C MET A 63 1.42 12.30 21.10
N ILE A 64 2.01 11.75 20.02
CA ILE A 64 1.47 10.55 19.36
C ILE A 64 1.45 9.37 20.32
N GLU A 65 2.54 9.12 21.05
CA GLU A 65 2.64 8.01 22.01
C GLU A 65 1.59 8.11 23.11
N GLU A 66 1.36 9.31 23.68
CA GLU A 66 0.35 9.52 24.74
C GLU A 66 -1.09 9.47 24.23
N VAL A 67 -1.38 10.06 23.07
CA VAL A 67 -2.72 9.99 22.45
C VAL A 67 -3.06 8.56 22.05
N LEU A 68 -2.06 7.77 21.63
CA LEU A 68 -2.25 6.38 21.25
C LEU A 68 -2.20 5.41 22.44
N ALA A 69 -1.70 5.81 23.61
CA ALA A 69 -1.55 4.91 24.77
C ALA A 69 -2.87 4.25 25.22
N PRO A 70 -4.03 4.93 25.27
CA PRO A 70 -5.31 4.27 25.59
C PRO A 70 -5.72 3.23 24.53
N PHE A 71 -5.41 3.50 23.27
CA PHE A 71 -5.67 2.58 22.15
C PHE A 71 -4.63 1.47 22.06
N ALA A 72 -3.46 1.61 22.71
CA ALA A 72 -2.43 0.58 22.77
C ALA A 72 -2.92 -0.66 23.52
N THR A 73 -3.78 -0.50 24.53
CA THR A 73 -4.39 -1.64 25.25
C THR A 73 -5.52 -2.30 24.45
N GLU A 74 -6.32 -1.55 23.68
CA GLU A 74 -7.29 -2.14 22.74
C GLU A 74 -6.60 -2.85 21.55
N THR A 75 -5.39 -2.41 21.18
CA THR A 75 -4.57 -3.10 20.19
C THR A 75 -3.73 -4.23 20.79
N LEU A 76 -3.41 -4.27 22.09
CA LEU A 76 -2.62 -5.38 22.66
C LEU A 76 -3.46 -6.64 22.99
N GLU A 77 -4.78 -6.51 23.10
CA GLU A 77 -5.69 -7.68 23.05
C GLU A 77 -6.16 -8.03 21.62
N GLY A 78 -5.72 -7.29 20.59
CA GLY A 78 -6.08 -7.51 19.17
C GLY A 78 -4.91 -7.59 18.16
N GLU A 79 -3.67 -7.30 18.58
CA GLU A 79 -2.45 -7.30 17.75
C GLU A 79 -1.31 -8.10 18.42
N GLY A 80 -1.65 -8.91 19.43
CA GLY A 80 -0.82 -10.00 19.89
C GLY A 80 -1.17 -11.26 19.12
N GLN A 81 -0.57 -11.47 17.94
CA GLN A 81 -0.75 -12.71 17.17
C GLN A 81 -2.22 -13.18 17.13
N GLU A 82 -3.15 -12.37 16.61
CA GLU A 82 -4.30 -13.03 15.97
C GLU A 82 -3.66 -13.91 14.90
N VAL A 83 -3.74 -15.21 15.13
CA VAL A 83 -3.26 -16.23 14.20
C VAL A 83 -3.90 -15.84 12.87
N GLU A 84 -3.11 -15.39 11.89
CA GLU A 84 -3.58 -15.09 10.52
C GLU A 84 -4.38 -16.27 9.92
N GLY A 85 -4.30 -17.45 10.54
CA GLY A 85 -5.11 -18.64 10.25
C GLY A 85 -6.54 -18.67 10.80
N GLU A 86 -6.99 -17.76 11.69
CA GLU A 86 -8.37 -17.83 12.22
C GLU A 86 -9.42 -17.22 11.28
N ARG A 87 -9.12 -16.08 10.63
CA ARG A 87 -10.06 -15.37 9.75
C ARG A 87 -9.93 -15.70 8.25
N GLY A 88 -8.88 -16.41 7.83
CA GLY A 88 -8.71 -16.81 6.43
C GLY A 88 -8.36 -15.64 5.49
N ILE A 89 -8.43 -15.86 4.17
CA ILE A 89 -7.98 -14.87 3.17
C ILE A 89 -8.98 -13.69 3.13
N LYS A 90 -8.51 -12.48 3.45
CA LYS A 90 -9.31 -11.26 3.35
C LYS A 90 -9.40 -10.79 1.89
N VAL A 91 -10.62 -10.78 1.35
CA VAL A 91 -10.91 -10.41 -0.04
C VAL A 91 -11.81 -9.18 -0.10
N ALA A 92 -11.36 -8.10 -0.74
CA ALA A 92 -12.20 -6.94 -1.02
C ALA A 92 -12.69 -6.95 -2.48
N ILE A 93 -13.96 -6.61 -2.69
CA ILE A 93 -14.56 -6.47 -4.03
C ILE A 93 -14.76 -4.99 -4.33
N VAL A 94 -13.91 -4.47 -5.20
CA VAL A 94 -13.81 -3.03 -5.50
C VAL A 94 -14.20 -2.77 -6.94
N GLY A 95 -14.75 -1.59 -7.22
CA GLY A 95 -15.14 -1.19 -8.57
C GLY A 95 -16.15 -0.05 -8.51
N ARG A 96 -16.43 0.55 -9.66
CA ARG A 96 -17.39 1.65 -9.77
C ARG A 96 -18.81 1.24 -9.39
N PRO A 97 -19.74 2.19 -9.14
CA PRO A 97 -21.16 1.88 -9.03
C PRO A 97 -21.66 1.07 -10.24
N ASN A 98 -22.63 0.18 -10.03
CA ASN A 98 -23.35 -0.57 -11.08
C ASN A 98 -22.56 -1.55 -11.98
N VAL A 99 -21.26 -1.76 -11.73
CA VAL A 99 -20.44 -2.79 -12.41
C VAL A 99 -20.82 -4.24 -12.03
N GLY A 100 -21.69 -4.42 -11.05
CA GLY A 100 -22.19 -5.74 -10.62
C GLY A 100 -21.55 -6.33 -9.36
N LYS A 101 -20.91 -5.51 -8.51
CA LYS A 101 -20.30 -5.95 -7.23
C LYS A 101 -21.25 -6.75 -6.34
N SER A 102 -22.44 -6.24 -6.06
CA SER A 102 -23.43 -6.92 -5.23
C SER A 102 -23.90 -8.25 -5.84
N THR A 103 -24.05 -8.29 -7.16
CA THR A 103 -24.40 -9.52 -7.89
C THR A 103 -23.30 -10.56 -7.74
N LEU A 104 -22.03 -10.15 -7.86
CA LEU A 104 -20.90 -11.06 -7.67
C LEU A 104 -20.83 -11.56 -6.23
N VAL A 105 -20.96 -10.70 -5.21
CA VAL A 105 -20.92 -11.14 -3.81
C VAL A 105 -22.03 -12.15 -3.51
N ASN A 106 -23.27 -11.86 -3.92
CA ASN A 106 -24.37 -12.81 -3.71
C ASN A 106 -24.14 -14.13 -4.43
N ARG A 107 -23.50 -14.09 -5.61
CA ARG A 107 -23.12 -15.29 -6.34
C ARG A 107 -22.04 -16.07 -5.60
N LEU A 108 -21.00 -15.40 -5.11
CA LEU A 108 -19.91 -16.00 -4.34
C LEU A 108 -20.41 -16.64 -3.05
N LEU A 109 -21.35 -16.00 -2.34
CA LEU A 109 -21.93 -16.52 -1.09
C LEU A 109 -23.03 -17.57 -1.33
N GLY A 110 -23.68 -17.54 -2.49
CA GLY A 110 -24.78 -18.45 -2.85
C GLY A 110 -24.37 -19.65 -3.69
N GLU A 111 -23.07 -19.94 -3.83
CA GLU A 111 -22.61 -21.21 -4.41
C GLU A 111 -22.89 -22.36 -3.44
N GLU A 112 -23.30 -23.53 -3.96
CA GLU A 112 -23.67 -24.71 -3.14
C GLU A 112 -22.58 -25.17 -2.16
N ARG A 113 -21.32 -24.78 -2.40
CA ARG A 113 -20.14 -25.18 -1.64
C ARG A 113 -19.70 -24.17 -0.59
N VAL A 114 -20.46 -23.09 -0.41
CA VAL A 114 -20.08 -21.97 0.46
C VAL A 114 -20.89 -22.03 1.75
N VAL A 115 -20.19 -22.07 2.87
CA VAL A 115 -20.79 -22.05 4.21
C VAL A 115 -20.50 -20.70 4.85
N VAL A 116 -21.56 -19.96 5.19
CA VAL A 116 -21.44 -18.64 5.82
C VAL A 116 -21.51 -18.78 7.34
N PHE A 117 -20.61 -18.12 8.06
CA PHE A 117 -20.60 -18.12 9.52
C PHE A 117 -21.38 -16.92 10.06
N ASP A 118 -22.56 -17.16 10.65
CA ASP A 118 -23.27 -16.13 11.42
C ASP A 118 -22.77 -16.14 12.88
N HIS A 119 -21.82 -15.27 13.22
CA HIS A 119 -21.40 -15.09 14.61
C HIS A 119 -22.39 -14.19 15.38
N PRO A 120 -23.05 -14.69 16.46
CA PRO A 120 -23.94 -13.88 17.28
C PRO A 120 -23.13 -12.87 18.11
N GLY A 121 -23.32 -11.57 17.84
CA GLY A 121 -22.60 -10.46 18.50
C GLY A 121 -22.04 -9.38 17.54
N THR A 122 -22.10 -9.62 16.24
CA THR A 122 -21.51 -8.75 15.19
C THR A 122 -22.37 -7.55 14.77
N THR A 123 -23.32 -7.10 15.60
CA THR A 123 -24.29 -6.04 15.25
C THR A 123 -23.72 -4.62 15.21
N ARG A 124 -22.39 -4.42 15.27
CA ARG A 124 -21.77 -3.09 15.09
C ARG A 124 -20.98 -2.90 13.80
N ASP A 125 -20.44 -3.95 13.18
CA ASP A 125 -19.62 -3.81 11.97
C ASP A 125 -20.15 -4.65 10.81
N SER A 126 -21.03 -4.06 10.00
CA SER A 126 -21.58 -4.62 8.76
C SER A 126 -20.54 -4.74 7.62
N ILE A 127 -19.27 -4.97 7.93
CA ILE A 127 -18.14 -4.74 7.03
C ILE A 127 -17.47 -6.06 6.61
N TYR A 128 -17.51 -7.10 7.45
CA TYR A 128 -16.84 -8.38 7.23
C TYR A 128 -17.85 -9.52 7.16
N ILE A 129 -17.66 -10.42 6.19
CA ILE A 129 -18.45 -11.66 6.08
C ILE A 129 -17.49 -12.84 5.96
N ASP A 130 -17.43 -13.65 7.01
CA ASP A 130 -16.62 -14.86 7.02
C ASP A 130 -17.40 -16.01 6.37
N TYR A 131 -16.71 -16.75 5.51
CA TYR A 131 -17.26 -17.91 4.84
C TYR A 131 -16.17 -18.94 4.52
N GLU A 132 -16.58 -20.18 4.36
CA GLU A 132 -15.71 -21.27 3.96
C GLU A 132 -16.13 -21.80 2.59
N ARG A 133 -15.15 -22.11 1.74
CA ARG A 133 -15.38 -22.80 0.48
C ARG A 133 -14.33 -23.88 0.29
N GLU A 134 -14.76 -25.12 0.04
CA GLU A 134 -13.86 -26.26 -0.23
C GLU A 134 -12.79 -26.46 0.85
N GLY A 135 -13.13 -26.19 2.12
CA GLY A 135 -12.21 -26.31 3.26
C GLY A 135 -11.34 -25.08 3.53
N GLU A 136 -11.39 -24.06 2.67
CA GLU A 136 -10.58 -22.85 2.77
C GLU A 136 -11.41 -21.68 3.30
N ARG A 137 -10.87 -20.94 4.27
CA ARG A 137 -11.54 -19.82 4.93
C ARG A 137 -11.25 -18.50 4.20
N TYR A 138 -12.30 -17.69 4.10
CA TYR A 138 -12.24 -16.37 3.47
C TYR A 138 -13.05 -15.37 4.29
N THR A 139 -12.63 -14.10 4.24
CA THR A 139 -13.40 -12.97 4.75
C THR A 139 -13.66 -12.01 3.61
N LEU A 140 -14.93 -11.79 3.24
CA LEU A 140 -15.28 -10.70 2.33
C LEU A 140 -15.31 -9.38 3.08
N ILE A 141 -14.49 -8.44 2.62
CA ILE A 141 -14.46 -7.05 3.09
C ILE A 141 -15.34 -6.20 2.18
N ASP A 142 -16.18 -5.39 2.80
CA ASP A 142 -17.09 -4.41 2.22
C ASP A 142 -18.38 -4.99 1.62
N THR A 143 -19.43 -4.97 2.44
CA THR A 143 -20.82 -5.22 2.03
C THR A 143 -21.75 -4.05 2.31
N ALA A 144 -21.23 -2.81 2.33
CA ALA A 144 -22.04 -1.61 2.59
C ALA A 144 -23.22 -1.44 1.61
N GLY A 145 -23.20 -2.14 0.47
CA GLY A 145 -24.28 -2.17 -0.52
C GLY A 145 -25.21 -3.40 -0.50
N ILE A 146 -25.01 -4.40 0.36
CA ILE A 146 -25.74 -5.68 0.25
C ILE A 146 -26.80 -5.86 1.33
N ARG A 147 -26.49 -5.53 2.60
CA ARG A 147 -27.50 -5.59 3.68
C ARG A 147 -28.46 -4.39 3.72
N ARG A 148 -28.09 -3.23 3.14
CA ARG A 148 -28.87 -1.98 3.24
C ARG A 148 -29.88 -1.72 2.11
N ARG A 149 -29.94 -2.56 1.07
CA ARG A 149 -30.76 -2.28 -0.14
C ARG A 149 -32.27 -2.49 0.00
N LYS A 150 -32.81 -2.76 1.20
CA LYS A 150 -34.27 -2.76 1.37
C LYS A 150 -34.86 -1.37 1.50
N ASN A 151 -34.13 -0.35 1.95
CA ASN A 151 -34.60 1.03 2.07
C ASN A 151 -33.41 2.00 2.19
N VAL A 152 -33.27 2.96 1.26
CA VAL A 152 -32.71 4.33 1.42
C VAL A 152 -32.15 4.82 0.08
N ARG A 153 -32.59 6.03 -0.32
CA ARG A 153 -32.23 6.73 -1.55
C ARG A 153 -30.80 7.28 -1.53
N GLU A 154 -30.25 7.39 -2.74
CA GLU A 154 -28.91 7.82 -3.12
C GLU A 154 -28.55 9.24 -2.66
N THR A 155 -27.75 9.37 -1.59
CA THR A 155 -27.05 10.63 -1.27
C THR A 155 -25.65 10.38 -0.68
N VAL A 156 -25.04 9.23 -0.97
CA VAL A 156 -23.85 8.69 -0.26
C VAL A 156 -22.65 8.48 -1.21
N GLU A 157 -22.40 9.40 -2.14
CA GLU A 157 -21.32 9.19 -3.12
C GLU A 157 -19.91 9.47 -2.56
N LYS A 158 -19.74 10.53 -1.75
CA LYS A 158 -18.41 10.88 -1.19
C LYS A 158 -17.93 9.96 -0.06
N PHE A 159 -18.86 9.43 0.76
CA PHE A 159 -18.54 8.46 1.81
C PHE A 159 -18.24 7.06 1.26
N SER A 160 -18.55 6.78 -0.02
CA SER A 160 -18.26 5.48 -0.64
C SER A 160 -16.77 5.31 -0.94
N ILE A 161 -16.05 6.37 -1.35
CA ILE A 161 -14.64 6.26 -1.77
C ILE A 161 -13.74 5.96 -0.58
N VAL A 162 -13.87 6.67 0.53
CA VAL A 162 -13.04 6.45 1.74
C VAL A 162 -13.20 5.02 2.27
N LYS A 163 -14.43 4.48 2.21
CA LYS A 163 -14.69 3.09 2.59
C LYS A 163 -14.02 2.10 1.65
N THR A 164 -14.10 2.35 0.35
CA THR A 164 -13.41 1.53 -0.66
C THR A 164 -11.89 1.55 -0.47
N LEU A 165 -11.29 2.71 -0.17
CA LEU A 165 -9.87 2.81 0.13
C LEU A 165 -9.49 2.04 1.40
N LYS A 166 -10.28 2.16 2.47
CA LYS A 166 -10.08 1.37 3.70
C LYS A 166 -10.22 -0.13 3.45
N ALA A 167 -11.14 -0.54 2.59
CA ALA A 167 -11.33 -1.93 2.21
C ALA A 167 -10.14 -2.49 1.42
N ILE A 168 -9.55 -1.68 0.52
CA ILE A 168 -8.30 -2.03 -0.15
C ILE A 168 -7.19 -2.18 0.89
N ASP A 169 -7.05 -1.24 1.81
CA ASP A 169 -5.97 -1.26 2.79
C ASP A 169 -6.08 -2.43 3.78
N ASP A 170 -7.26 -2.98 4.06
CA ASP A 170 -7.40 -4.13 4.97
C ASP A 170 -7.41 -5.49 4.24
N ALA A 171 -7.61 -5.51 2.93
CA ALA A 171 -7.63 -6.75 2.15
C ALA A 171 -6.24 -7.35 1.95
N ASN A 172 -6.16 -8.68 1.85
CA ASN A 172 -4.99 -9.34 1.30
C ASN A 172 -5.08 -9.37 -0.24
N VAL A 173 -6.27 -9.65 -0.77
CA VAL A 173 -6.54 -9.73 -2.21
C VAL A 173 -7.68 -8.79 -2.56
N VAL A 174 -7.50 -7.98 -3.60
CA VAL A 174 -8.52 -7.10 -4.15
C VAL A 174 -8.99 -7.65 -5.49
N LEU A 175 -10.30 -7.89 -5.61
CA LEU A 175 -10.98 -8.11 -6.88
C LEU A 175 -11.45 -6.76 -7.43
N LEU A 176 -10.79 -6.27 -8.48
CA LEU A 176 -11.22 -5.05 -9.16
C LEU A 176 -12.18 -5.39 -10.29
N LEU A 177 -13.46 -5.07 -10.09
CA LEU A 177 -14.53 -5.30 -11.06
C LEU A 177 -14.69 -4.13 -12.01
N MET A 178 -14.67 -4.46 -13.31
CA MET A 178 -14.94 -3.55 -14.42
C MET A 178 -16.14 -4.06 -15.23
N ASP A 179 -16.82 -3.16 -15.91
CA ASP A 179 -17.93 -3.49 -16.81
C ASP A 179 -17.42 -3.70 -18.25
N ALA A 180 -17.71 -4.86 -18.85
CA ALA A 180 -17.29 -5.17 -20.21
C ALA A 180 -17.88 -4.22 -21.26
N HIS A 181 -19.11 -3.71 -21.05
CA HIS A 181 -19.80 -2.86 -22.02
C HIS A 181 -19.28 -1.42 -21.99
N GLU A 182 -18.98 -0.90 -20.79
CA GLU A 182 -18.45 0.46 -20.64
C GLU A 182 -16.93 0.53 -20.89
N GLY A 183 -16.23 -0.59 -20.73
CA GLY A 183 -14.78 -0.65 -20.82
C GLY A 183 -14.08 0.04 -19.65
N ILE A 184 -12.79 0.34 -19.82
CA ILE A 184 -11.96 0.96 -18.78
C ILE A 184 -12.20 2.47 -18.76
N VAL A 185 -12.72 2.99 -17.65
CA VAL A 185 -12.87 4.44 -17.43
C VAL A 185 -11.87 4.98 -16.41
N ASP A 186 -11.78 6.30 -16.28
CA ASP A 186 -10.77 6.94 -15.42
C ASP A 186 -10.91 6.53 -13.95
N GLN A 187 -12.12 6.40 -13.43
CA GLN A 187 -12.33 5.98 -12.04
C GLN A 187 -11.83 4.54 -11.78
N ASP A 188 -11.89 3.63 -12.76
CA ASP A 188 -11.28 2.30 -12.63
C ASP A 188 -9.75 2.40 -12.52
N MET A 189 -9.14 3.33 -13.28
CA MET A 189 -7.70 3.59 -13.24
C MET A 189 -7.26 4.16 -11.90
N HIS A 190 -8.04 5.05 -11.30
CA HIS A 190 -7.75 5.60 -9.97
C HIS A 190 -7.79 4.50 -8.90
N LEU A 191 -8.84 3.68 -8.88
CA LEU A 191 -8.95 2.55 -7.95
C LEU A 191 -7.79 1.57 -8.12
N LEU A 192 -7.44 1.26 -9.37
CA LEU A 192 -6.33 0.38 -9.67
C LEU A 192 -4.98 0.94 -9.21
N GLY A 193 -4.75 2.25 -9.39
CA GLY A 193 -3.56 2.94 -8.87
C GLY A 193 -3.44 2.79 -7.36
N HIS A 194 -4.53 3.00 -6.63
CA HIS A 194 -4.54 2.82 -5.17
C HIS A 194 -4.27 1.38 -4.73
N CYS A 195 -4.81 0.37 -5.44
CA CYS A 195 -4.48 -1.04 -5.15
C CYS A 195 -2.97 -1.32 -5.25
N ILE A 196 -2.31 -0.76 -6.28
CA ILE A 196 -0.86 -0.90 -6.49
C ILE A 196 -0.08 -0.19 -5.39
N GLU A 197 -0.49 1.04 -5.04
CA GLU A 197 0.14 1.84 -3.97
C GLU A 197 0.06 1.13 -2.62
N ALA A 198 -1.13 0.67 -2.25
CA ALA A 198 -1.37 -0.15 -1.06
C ALA A 198 -0.55 -1.46 -1.09
N GLY A 199 -0.21 -1.95 -2.29
CA GLY A 199 0.60 -3.16 -2.46
C GLY A 199 -0.21 -4.42 -2.22
N ARG A 200 -1.52 -4.39 -2.45
CA ARG A 200 -2.36 -5.57 -2.30
C ARG A 200 -2.27 -6.46 -3.54
N ALA A 201 -2.48 -7.75 -3.34
CA ALA A 201 -2.65 -8.67 -4.44
C ALA A 201 -3.91 -8.26 -5.23
N LEU A 202 -3.85 -8.31 -6.55
CA LEU A 202 -4.86 -7.76 -7.45
C LEU A 202 -5.27 -8.80 -8.48
N VAL A 203 -6.57 -9.03 -8.56
CA VAL A 203 -7.21 -9.78 -9.65
C VAL A 203 -8.17 -8.84 -10.35
N VAL A 204 -8.01 -8.68 -11.65
CA VAL A 204 -8.87 -7.79 -12.44
C VAL A 204 -9.97 -8.62 -13.08
N VAL A 205 -11.21 -8.22 -12.83
CA VAL A 205 -12.40 -8.97 -13.20
C VAL A 205 -13.26 -8.12 -14.13
N THR A 206 -13.40 -8.55 -15.38
CA THR A 206 -14.31 -7.94 -16.35
C THR A 206 -15.64 -8.67 -16.29
N ASN A 207 -16.66 -8.01 -15.74
CA ASN A 207 -18.00 -8.55 -15.53
C ASN A 207 -18.96 -8.17 -16.69
N LYS A 208 -20.13 -8.82 -16.74
CA LYS A 208 -21.11 -8.70 -17.83
C LYS A 208 -20.55 -9.16 -19.17
N TRP A 209 -19.79 -10.26 -19.15
CA TRP A 209 -19.20 -10.85 -20.34
C TRP A 209 -20.22 -11.62 -21.20
N ASP A 210 -21.41 -11.86 -20.64
CA ASP A 210 -22.56 -12.43 -21.34
C ASP A 210 -23.09 -11.49 -22.44
N GLY A 211 -23.69 -12.08 -23.47
CA GLY A 211 -24.29 -11.31 -24.58
C GLY A 211 -23.32 -10.62 -25.53
N LEU A 212 -22.00 -10.74 -25.33
CA LEU A 212 -20.99 -10.16 -26.21
C LEU A 212 -20.63 -11.10 -27.38
N ASP A 213 -20.55 -10.53 -28.59
CA ASP A 213 -20.04 -11.21 -29.78
C ASP A 213 -18.50 -11.33 -29.78
N GLU A 214 -17.94 -12.15 -30.69
CA GLU A 214 -16.50 -12.39 -30.78
C GLU A 214 -15.70 -11.10 -31.02
N TYR A 215 -16.23 -10.22 -31.90
CA TYR A 215 -15.58 -8.96 -32.26
C TYR A 215 -15.50 -7.99 -31.08
N GLN A 216 -16.58 -7.87 -30.31
CA GLN A 216 -16.64 -7.08 -29.09
C GLN A 216 -15.66 -7.61 -28.05
N LYS A 217 -15.62 -8.94 -27.84
CA LYS A 217 -14.68 -9.58 -26.91
C LYS A 217 -13.23 -9.28 -27.26
N ASP A 218 -12.86 -9.41 -28.54
CA ASP A 218 -11.49 -9.14 -28.99
C ASP A 218 -11.13 -7.66 -28.88
N ARG A 219 -12.06 -6.76 -29.20
CA ARG A 219 -11.87 -5.32 -29.02
C ARG A 219 -11.64 -4.95 -27.55
N ILE A 220 -12.40 -5.56 -26.62
CA ILE A 220 -12.25 -5.32 -25.18
C ILE A 220 -10.91 -5.86 -24.68
N LYS A 221 -10.54 -7.10 -25.04
CA LYS A 221 -9.23 -7.68 -24.71
C LYS A 221 -8.07 -6.81 -25.20
N ALA A 222 -8.13 -6.33 -26.44
CA ALA A 222 -7.11 -5.44 -27.00
C ALA A 222 -7.02 -4.10 -26.24
N THR A 223 -8.17 -3.54 -25.84
CA THR A 223 -8.24 -2.29 -25.07
C THR A 223 -7.63 -2.46 -23.69
N ILE A 224 -7.96 -3.56 -23.00
CA ILE A 224 -7.41 -3.92 -21.69
C ILE A 224 -5.90 -4.11 -21.78
N ASN A 225 -5.42 -4.94 -22.71
CA ASN A 225 -3.99 -5.19 -22.89
C ASN A 225 -3.20 -3.91 -23.22
N ARG A 226 -3.82 -2.94 -23.90
CA ARG A 226 -3.18 -1.67 -24.20
C ARG A 226 -3.15 -0.73 -23.00
N ARG A 227 -4.26 -0.62 -22.24
CA ARG A 227 -4.38 0.33 -21.13
C ARG A 227 -3.77 -0.18 -19.83
N LEU A 228 -3.82 -1.48 -19.54
CA LEU A 228 -3.35 -2.08 -18.28
C LEU A 228 -1.95 -2.69 -18.36
N LYS A 229 -1.09 -2.25 -19.30
CA LYS A 229 0.31 -2.73 -19.43
C LYS A 229 1.15 -2.57 -18.16
N PHE A 230 0.82 -1.61 -17.31
CA PHE A 230 1.53 -1.38 -16.05
C PHE A 230 1.10 -2.35 -14.94
N VAL A 231 0.14 -3.24 -15.23
CA VAL A 231 -0.48 -4.21 -14.31
C VAL A 231 -0.34 -5.64 -14.85
N GLU A 232 0.75 -5.92 -15.57
CA GLU A 232 1.02 -7.24 -16.17
C GLU A 232 1.07 -8.38 -15.14
N PHE A 233 1.30 -8.06 -13.87
CA PHE A 233 1.30 -9.06 -12.81
C PHE A 233 -0.12 -9.53 -12.45
N ALA A 234 -1.18 -8.74 -12.69
CA ALA A 234 -2.53 -9.09 -12.26
C ALA A 234 -3.19 -10.07 -13.24
N GLN A 235 -3.83 -11.11 -12.69
CA GLN A 235 -4.59 -12.06 -13.50
C GLN A 235 -5.92 -11.43 -13.95
N MET A 236 -6.24 -11.59 -15.23
CA MET A 236 -7.44 -11.05 -15.86
C MET A 236 -8.50 -12.16 -16.01
N HIS A 237 -9.69 -11.93 -15.45
CA HIS A 237 -10.81 -12.85 -15.57
C HIS A 237 -12.01 -12.20 -16.24
N PHE A 238 -12.69 -12.95 -17.11
CA PHE A 238 -13.91 -12.54 -17.77
C PHE A 238 -15.07 -13.38 -17.22
N ILE A 239 -16.08 -12.71 -16.66
CA ILE A 239 -17.17 -13.40 -15.95
C ILE A 239 -18.54 -12.83 -16.31
N SER A 240 -19.57 -13.61 -16.01
CA SER A 240 -20.92 -13.10 -15.81
C SER A 240 -21.36 -13.41 -14.39
N ALA A 241 -21.38 -12.40 -13.53
CA ALA A 241 -21.88 -12.56 -12.16
C ALA A 241 -23.37 -12.95 -12.12
N LEU A 242 -24.15 -12.53 -13.13
CA LEU A 242 -25.58 -12.85 -13.24
C LEU A 242 -25.78 -14.34 -13.58
N HIS A 243 -25.10 -14.83 -14.61
CA HIS A 243 -25.25 -16.21 -15.09
C HIS A 243 -24.34 -17.22 -14.37
N GLY A 244 -23.34 -16.75 -13.62
CA GLY A 244 -22.37 -17.57 -12.90
C GLY A 244 -21.16 -18.03 -13.72
N SER A 245 -21.14 -17.76 -15.03
CA SER A 245 -20.05 -18.13 -15.92
C SER A 245 -18.72 -17.51 -15.47
N GLY A 246 -17.69 -18.34 -15.26
CA GLY A 246 -16.33 -17.92 -14.92
C GLY A 246 -16.10 -17.55 -13.45
N VAL A 247 -17.13 -17.55 -12.60
CA VAL A 247 -17.01 -17.14 -11.17
C VAL A 247 -16.17 -18.13 -10.36
N GLY A 248 -16.32 -19.44 -10.58
CA GLY A 248 -15.54 -20.45 -9.88
C GLY A 248 -14.03 -20.34 -10.11
N HIS A 249 -13.58 -19.78 -11.24
CA HIS A 249 -12.16 -19.57 -11.53
C HIS A 249 -11.53 -18.46 -10.69
N LEU A 250 -12.35 -17.56 -10.11
CA LEU A 250 -11.85 -16.46 -9.28
C LEU A 250 -11.18 -16.97 -8.01
N TYR A 251 -11.66 -18.06 -7.41
CA TYR A 251 -11.07 -18.59 -6.18
C TYR A 251 -9.64 -19.09 -6.38
N LYS A 252 -9.39 -19.77 -7.50
CA LYS A 252 -8.03 -20.17 -7.89
C LYS A 252 -7.12 -18.96 -8.05
N ALA A 253 -7.63 -17.87 -8.65
CA ALA A 253 -6.88 -16.64 -8.82
C ALA A 253 -6.61 -15.93 -7.48
N ILE A 254 -7.61 -15.88 -6.58
CA ILE A 254 -7.48 -15.31 -5.24
C ILE A 254 -6.41 -16.06 -4.44
N GLN A 255 -6.50 -17.39 -4.39
CA GLN A 255 -5.51 -18.23 -3.70
C GLN A 255 -4.11 -18.06 -4.30
N GLY A 256 -4.00 -18.12 -5.63
CA GLY A 256 -2.72 -17.95 -6.32
C GLY A 256 -2.08 -16.59 -6.01
N ALA A 257 -2.87 -15.52 -6.08
CA ALA A 257 -2.42 -14.17 -5.77
C ALA A 257 -2.04 -14.00 -4.29
N TYR A 258 -2.80 -14.58 -3.37
CA TYR A 258 -2.52 -14.57 -1.93
C TYR A 258 -1.22 -15.32 -1.59
N LEU A 259 -1.05 -16.54 -2.12
CA LEU A 259 0.15 -17.35 -1.92
C LEU A 259 1.39 -16.65 -2.50
N ALA A 260 1.28 -16.07 -3.70
CA ALA A 260 2.36 -15.30 -4.29
C ALA A 260 2.72 -14.04 -3.47
N ALA A 261 1.73 -13.42 -2.81
CA ALA A 261 1.94 -12.24 -1.97
C ALA A 261 2.56 -12.57 -0.61
N THR A 262 2.25 -13.73 -0.03
CA THR A 262 2.66 -14.13 1.33
C THR A 262 3.80 -15.16 1.34
N GLN A 263 4.30 -15.59 0.18
CA GLN A 263 5.38 -16.57 0.13
C GLN A 263 6.65 -16.12 0.87
N LYS A 264 7.34 -17.08 1.49
CA LYS A 264 8.62 -16.87 2.16
C LYS A 264 9.74 -16.85 1.12
N LEU A 265 10.43 -15.71 1.02
CA LEU A 265 11.54 -15.52 0.09
C LEU A 265 12.88 -15.72 0.80
N SER A 266 13.72 -16.62 0.31
CA SER A 266 15.04 -16.84 0.90
C SER A 266 16.06 -15.83 0.38
N THR A 267 16.86 -15.25 1.29
CA THR A 267 17.93 -14.30 0.97
C THR A 267 18.93 -14.87 -0.04
N ASN A 268 19.27 -16.17 0.09
CA ASN A 268 20.20 -16.83 -0.82
C ASN A 268 19.65 -16.88 -2.25
N TYR A 269 18.40 -17.31 -2.41
CA TYR A 269 17.77 -17.39 -3.72
C TYR A 269 17.60 -16.00 -4.36
N LEU A 270 17.14 -15.01 -3.58
CA LEU A 270 17.04 -13.62 -4.05
C LEU A 270 18.39 -13.06 -4.52
N THR A 271 19.46 -13.34 -3.76
CA THR A 271 20.80 -12.89 -4.14
C THR A 271 21.31 -13.57 -5.40
N ARG A 272 21.05 -14.87 -5.59
CA ARG A 272 21.39 -15.57 -6.85
C ARG A 272 20.66 -14.98 -8.06
N ILE A 273 19.37 -14.68 -7.91
CA ILE A 273 18.59 -14.01 -8.98
C ILE A 273 19.20 -12.65 -9.31
N LEU A 274 19.58 -11.86 -8.30
CA LEU A 274 20.24 -10.58 -8.49
C LEU A 274 21.56 -10.71 -9.25
N GLU A 275 22.41 -11.65 -8.84
CA GLU A 275 23.70 -11.89 -9.47
C GLU A 275 23.54 -12.25 -10.95
N GLY A 276 22.62 -13.19 -11.27
CA GLY A 276 22.26 -13.53 -12.65
C GLY A 276 21.77 -12.32 -13.46
N ALA A 277 20.81 -11.57 -12.91
CA ALA A 277 20.27 -10.37 -13.56
C ALA A 277 21.36 -9.32 -13.86
N THR A 278 22.28 -9.09 -12.91
CA THR A 278 23.37 -8.13 -13.09
C THR A 278 24.47 -8.60 -14.03
N ALA A 279 24.64 -9.93 -14.17
CA ALA A 279 25.56 -10.51 -15.14
C ALA A 279 25.02 -10.35 -16.57
N ASP A 280 23.74 -10.65 -16.77
CA ASP A 280 23.07 -10.54 -18.08
C ASP A 280 22.90 -9.09 -18.53
N HIS A 281 22.46 -8.22 -17.62
CA HIS A 281 22.27 -6.80 -17.89
C HIS A 281 22.96 -5.95 -16.82
N PRO A 282 24.25 -5.58 -17.02
CA PRO A 282 25.00 -4.82 -16.04
C PRO A 282 24.39 -3.43 -15.76
N PRO A 283 24.37 -2.97 -14.49
CA PRO A 283 23.91 -1.62 -14.15
C PRO A 283 24.71 -0.52 -14.89
N PRO A 284 24.07 0.60 -15.23
CA PRO A 284 24.73 1.71 -15.92
C PRO A 284 25.85 2.33 -15.06
N MET A 285 26.82 2.95 -15.74
CA MET A 285 27.90 3.70 -15.09
C MET A 285 27.46 5.14 -14.84
N ILE A 286 27.67 5.63 -13.62
CA ILE A 286 27.35 7.01 -13.24
C ILE A 286 28.59 7.67 -12.65
N ASN A 287 28.95 8.85 -13.18
CA ASN A 287 30.16 9.59 -12.81
C ASN A 287 31.43 8.73 -12.90
N GLY A 288 31.54 7.91 -13.96
CA GLY A 288 32.70 7.03 -14.20
C GLY A 288 32.81 5.82 -13.27
N ARG A 289 31.80 5.54 -12.44
CA ARG A 289 31.76 4.38 -11.55
C ARG A 289 30.48 3.58 -11.78
N ARG A 290 30.60 2.25 -11.88
CA ARG A 290 29.45 1.35 -11.98
C ARG A 290 28.71 1.25 -10.64
N ILE A 291 27.39 1.19 -10.69
CA ILE A 291 26.56 0.83 -9.53
C ILE A 291 26.89 -0.63 -9.17
N LYS A 292 27.08 -0.92 -7.88
CA LYS A 292 27.35 -2.28 -7.41
C LYS A 292 26.21 -2.75 -6.54
N LEU A 293 25.39 -3.67 -7.04
CA LEU A 293 24.39 -4.38 -6.26
C LEU A 293 25.06 -5.63 -5.67
N ARG A 294 25.01 -5.83 -4.35
CA ARG A 294 25.80 -6.85 -3.65
C ARG A 294 24.98 -8.06 -3.23
N TYR A 295 23.83 -7.83 -2.61
CA TYR A 295 22.95 -8.89 -2.15
C TYR A 295 21.53 -8.36 -2.01
N ALA A 296 20.56 -9.27 -1.99
CA ALA A 296 19.14 -8.98 -1.81
C ALA A 296 18.57 -9.84 -0.69
N HIS A 297 17.66 -9.27 0.10
CA HIS A 297 16.92 -10.00 1.13
C HIS A 297 15.45 -9.57 1.16
N ALA A 298 14.60 -10.40 1.76
CA ALA A 298 13.19 -10.08 1.93
C ALA A 298 13.01 -8.97 2.98
N GLY A 299 12.24 -7.93 2.65
CA GLY A 299 11.92 -6.79 3.51
C GLY A 299 10.49 -6.78 4.04
N GLY A 300 9.68 -7.77 3.68
CA GLY A 300 8.27 -7.86 4.02
C GLY A 300 7.50 -8.76 3.06
N GLN A 301 6.28 -9.10 3.46
CA GLN A 301 5.31 -9.87 2.68
C GLN A 301 4.03 -9.05 2.50
N ASN A 302 3.24 -9.41 1.49
CA ASN A 302 1.95 -8.80 1.17
C ASN A 302 1.98 -7.26 1.09
N PRO A 303 2.75 -6.66 0.17
CA PRO A 303 3.38 -7.31 -1.00
C PRO A 303 4.80 -7.85 -0.72
N PRO A 304 5.30 -8.78 -1.55
CA PRO A 304 6.69 -9.19 -1.53
C PRO A 304 7.61 -7.99 -1.71
N ARG A 305 8.39 -7.68 -0.66
CA ARG A 305 9.36 -6.58 -0.67
C ARG A 305 10.76 -7.14 -0.74
N ILE A 306 11.55 -6.68 -1.72
CA ILE A 306 12.93 -7.11 -1.94
C ILE A 306 13.85 -5.92 -1.69
N ILE A 307 14.69 -6.02 -0.67
CA ILE A 307 15.65 -4.97 -0.33
C ILE A 307 17.03 -5.33 -0.89
N ILE A 308 17.52 -4.52 -1.81
CA ILE A 308 18.79 -4.68 -2.51
C ILE A 308 19.83 -3.74 -1.91
N HIS A 309 20.90 -4.33 -1.38
CA HIS A 309 22.03 -3.60 -0.80
C HIS A 309 23.16 -3.41 -1.79
N GLY A 310 23.83 -2.25 -1.73
CA GLY A 310 24.97 -2.01 -2.59
C GLY A 310 25.61 -0.63 -2.47
N ASN A 311 26.42 -0.30 -3.47
CA ASN A 311 27.06 1.01 -3.60
C ASN A 311 26.38 1.82 -4.71
N GLN A 312 26.07 3.09 -4.42
CA GLN A 312 25.38 4.01 -5.33
C GLN A 312 23.99 3.49 -5.78
N THR A 313 23.32 2.70 -4.94
CA THR A 313 22.02 2.12 -5.30
C THR A 313 20.92 3.17 -5.42
N ALA A 314 21.05 4.31 -4.71
CA ALA A 314 20.18 5.47 -4.87
C ALA A 314 20.21 6.11 -6.28
N LYS A 315 21.16 5.71 -7.14
CA LYS A 315 21.28 6.21 -8.51
C LYS A 315 20.79 5.21 -9.56
N VAL A 316 20.20 4.10 -9.15
CA VAL A 316 19.57 3.15 -10.08
C VAL A 316 18.43 3.88 -10.81
N SER A 317 18.36 3.73 -12.14
CA SER A 317 17.30 4.35 -12.92
C SER A 317 15.98 3.58 -12.75
N PRO A 318 14.81 4.24 -12.87
CA PRO A 318 13.52 3.56 -12.82
C PRO A 318 13.37 2.46 -13.88
N SER A 319 14.04 2.60 -15.03
CA SER A 319 14.06 1.57 -16.07
C SER A 319 14.78 0.29 -15.62
N TYR A 320 15.90 0.43 -14.89
CA TYR A 320 16.66 -0.71 -14.40
C TYR A 320 15.97 -1.36 -13.20
N GLU A 321 15.28 -0.57 -12.38
CA GLU A 321 14.40 -1.08 -11.31
C GLU A 321 13.28 -1.96 -11.89
N ARG A 322 12.55 -1.50 -12.91
CA ARG A 322 11.54 -2.31 -13.61
C ARG A 322 12.12 -3.57 -14.26
N TYR A 323 13.33 -3.48 -14.81
CA TYR A 323 14.03 -4.66 -15.31
C TYR A 323 14.24 -5.71 -14.21
N LEU A 324 14.77 -5.29 -13.05
CA LEU A 324 14.94 -6.19 -11.90
C LEU A 324 13.60 -6.73 -11.41
N GLU A 325 12.57 -5.89 -11.32
CA GLU A 325 11.22 -6.31 -10.94
C GLU A 325 10.70 -7.43 -11.84
N ASN A 326 10.83 -7.26 -13.17
CA ASN A 326 10.42 -8.27 -14.14
C ASN A 326 11.23 -9.56 -14.04
N VAL A 327 12.55 -9.46 -13.78
CA VAL A 327 13.39 -10.65 -13.56
C VAL A 327 12.96 -11.38 -12.29
N TYR A 328 12.81 -10.68 -11.16
CA TYR A 328 12.33 -11.30 -9.92
C TYR A 328 10.93 -11.91 -10.10
N ARG A 329 10.03 -11.22 -10.80
CA ARG A 329 8.68 -11.73 -11.06
C ARG A 329 8.73 -13.07 -11.80
N ARG A 330 9.53 -13.15 -12.86
CA ARG A 330 9.70 -14.37 -13.67
C ARG A 330 10.34 -15.49 -12.87
N GLU A 331 11.48 -15.23 -12.23
CA GLU A 331 12.24 -16.27 -11.52
C GLU A 331 11.49 -16.78 -10.27
N LEU A 332 10.76 -15.91 -9.58
CA LEU A 332 9.98 -16.29 -8.39
C LEU A 332 8.59 -16.85 -8.73
N GLY A 333 8.18 -16.84 -10.00
CA GLY A 333 6.83 -17.24 -10.42
C GLY A 333 5.72 -16.42 -9.75
N ILE A 334 5.97 -15.13 -9.48
CA ILE A 334 5.02 -14.26 -8.78
C ILE A 334 3.98 -13.76 -9.77
N GLU A 335 2.74 -14.19 -9.56
CA GLU A 335 1.56 -13.70 -10.27
C GLU A 335 0.54 -13.15 -9.26
N GLY A 336 -0.27 -12.19 -9.69
CA GLY A 336 -1.35 -11.60 -8.90
C GLY A 336 -0.91 -10.57 -7.85
N THR A 337 0.39 -10.32 -7.64
CA THR A 337 0.86 -9.30 -6.66
C THR A 337 1.97 -8.43 -7.23
N PRO A 338 2.01 -7.12 -6.90
CA PRO A 338 3.16 -6.29 -7.22
C PRO A 338 4.38 -6.71 -6.39
N ILE A 339 5.59 -6.49 -6.92
CA ILE A 339 6.85 -6.66 -6.21
C ILE A 339 7.42 -5.28 -5.90
N LYS A 340 7.72 -5.00 -4.63
CA LYS A 340 8.34 -3.72 -4.23
C LYS A 340 9.83 -3.91 -4.06
N ILE A 341 10.63 -3.24 -4.90
CA ILE A 341 12.09 -3.22 -4.75
C ILE A 341 12.50 -1.97 -3.99
N GLU A 342 13.35 -2.12 -2.97
CA GLU A 342 13.97 -0.99 -2.26
C GLU A 342 15.48 -1.08 -2.36
N PHE A 343 16.12 0.05 -2.64
CA PHE A 343 17.57 0.15 -2.73
C PHE A 343 18.15 0.76 -1.46
N ARG A 344 19.01 0.01 -0.76
CA ARG A 344 19.76 0.52 0.39
C ARG A 344 21.22 0.71 0.04
N THR A 345 21.67 1.96 0.05
CA THR A 345 23.08 2.27 -0.17
C THR A 345 23.81 2.07 1.15
N THR A 346 24.88 1.27 1.12
CA THR A 346 25.78 1.18 2.27
C THR A 346 26.43 2.54 2.49
N GLU A 347 26.29 3.10 3.70
CA GLU A 347 26.98 4.34 4.03
C GLU A 347 28.49 4.15 3.88
N ASN A 348 29.14 5.13 3.27
CA ASN A 348 30.59 5.13 3.19
C ASN A 348 31.15 5.72 4.50
N PRO A 349 31.80 4.93 5.37
CA PRO A 349 32.34 5.43 6.64
C PRO A 349 33.45 6.48 6.47
N PHE A 350 33.91 6.72 5.23
CA PHE A 350 34.89 7.75 4.88
C PHE A 350 34.29 8.98 4.18
N ALA A 351 32.95 9.08 4.08
CA ALA A 351 32.29 10.26 3.54
C ALA A 351 32.68 11.52 4.34
N GLY A 352 33.08 12.59 3.66
CA GLY A 352 33.56 13.83 4.28
C GLY A 352 35.05 13.83 4.71
N ARG A 353 35.72 12.67 4.79
CA ARG A 353 37.17 12.63 5.02
C ARG A 353 37.90 12.93 3.72
N ARG A 354 38.50 14.13 3.61
CA ARG A 354 39.44 14.44 2.52
C ARG A 354 40.59 13.44 2.60
N ASN A 355 40.77 12.65 1.55
CA ASN A 355 41.90 11.73 1.45
C ASN A 355 43.19 12.55 1.61
N LYS A 356 43.97 12.31 2.68
CA LYS A 356 45.26 12.98 2.86
C LYS A 356 46.16 12.50 1.73
N LEU A 357 46.38 13.36 0.74
CA LEU A 357 47.25 13.03 -0.40
C LEU A 357 48.61 12.62 0.15
N THR A 358 49.10 11.47 -0.26
CA THR A 358 50.48 11.06 0.03
C THR A 358 51.46 12.09 -0.54
N GLN A 359 52.66 12.22 0.04
CA GLN A 359 53.65 13.19 -0.46
C GLN A 359 53.95 13.02 -1.97
N ARG A 360 53.92 11.77 -2.48
CA ARG A 360 54.04 11.45 -3.91
C ARG A 360 52.87 12.02 -4.76
N GLN A 361 51.64 11.97 -4.25
CA GLN A 361 50.48 12.53 -4.96
C GLN A 361 50.48 14.06 -4.92
N VAL A 362 50.93 14.66 -3.81
CA VAL A 362 51.12 16.12 -3.69
C VAL A 362 52.18 16.61 -4.68
N SER A 363 53.33 15.93 -4.77
CA SER A 363 54.40 16.30 -5.70
C SER A 363 53.98 16.13 -7.16
N ARG A 364 53.25 15.05 -7.50
CA ARG A 364 52.67 14.84 -8.84
C ARG A 364 51.67 15.95 -9.19
N LYS A 365 50.77 16.32 -8.27
CA LYS A 365 49.78 17.38 -8.49
C LYS A 365 50.45 18.75 -8.65
N ARG A 366 51.50 19.06 -7.86
CA ARG A 366 52.32 20.27 -8.03
C ARG A 366 52.98 20.34 -9.40
N ARG A 367 53.62 19.25 -9.86
CA ARG A 367 54.25 19.18 -11.19
C ARG A 367 53.23 19.41 -12.31
N LEU A 368 52.05 18.81 -12.20
CA LEU A 368 50.99 18.93 -13.20
C LEU A 368 50.40 20.35 -13.24
N MET A 369 50.17 20.98 -12.08
CA MET A 369 49.76 22.38 -11.96
C MET A 369 50.80 23.35 -12.53
N ALA A 370 52.09 23.11 -12.27
CA ALA A 370 53.17 23.93 -12.81
C ALA A 370 53.22 23.85 -14.35
N HIS A 371 52.99 22.67 -14.92
CA HIS A 371 52.96 22.48 -16.37
C HIS A 371 51.76 23.17 -17.03
N VAL A 372 50.58 23.14 -16.40
CA VAL A 372 49.38 23.83 -16.89
C VAL A 372 49.52 25.35 -16.79
N LYS A 373 50.12 25.88 -15.71
CA LYS A 373 50.40 27.32 -15.56
C LYS A 373 51.47 27.84 -16.51
N LYS A 374 52.31 26.97 -17.07
CA LYS A 374 53.34 27.33 -18.05
C LYS A 374 52.82 27.27 -19.50
N LYS A 375 51.62 26.72 -19.70
CA LYS A 375 50.91 26.58 -20.98
C LYS A 375 49.77 27.59 -21.18
N LYS A 376 49.37 28.29 -20.11
CA LYS A 376 48.64 29.56 -20.18
C LYS A 376 49.64 30.68 -20.13
#